data_AF-A0A146KHT4-F1
#
_entry.id   AF-A0A146KHT4-F1
#
_cell.length_a   1.000
_cell.length_b   1.000
_cell.length_c   1.000
_cell.angle_alpha   90.00
_cell.angle_beta   90.00
_cell.angle_gamma   90.00
#
_symmetry.space_group_name_H-M   'P 1'
#
loop_
_entity.id
_entity.type
_entity.pdbx_description
1 polymer ?
#
loop_
_entity_poly.entity_id
_entity_poly.type
_entity_poly.pdbx_seq_one_letter_code
_entity_poly.pdbx_strand_id
1 'polypeptide(L)' 'GGTGSGLGALILSRVHEDFNDKMKCTFSVVPSPLVSDVVVEPYNACLSLNALLDCTDLIFAIDNEALYDIC' A
#
# COMPACT_ATOMS: atom_id res chain seq x y z
N GLY A 1 2.21 -3.66 -7.36
CA GLY A 1 3.12 -3.12 -8.41
C GLY A 1 3.96 -1.91 -7.96
N GLY A 2 5.03 -1.59 -8.72
CA GLY A 2 6.12 -0.69 -8.31
C GLY A 2 5.82 0.81 -8.23
N THR A 3 4.97 1.36 -9.12
CA THR A 3 4.60 2.78 -9.04
C THR A 3 3.73 3.06 -7.82
N GLY A 4 2.77 2.18 -7.52
CA GLY A 4 1.91 2.30 -6.35
C GLY A 4 2.70 2.24 -5.04
N SER A 5 3.65 1.31 -4.93
CA SER A 5 4.50 1.17 -3.75
C SER A 5 5.53 2.29 -3.62
N GLY A 6 6.18 2.70 -4.71
CA GLY A 6 7.28 3.68 -4.67
C GLY A 6 6.80 5.13 -4.70
N LEU A 7 6.04 5.52 -5.72
CA LEU A 7 5.55 6.89 -5.86
C LEU A 7 4.48 7.20 -4.81
N GLY A 8 3.61 6.23 -4.50
CA GLY A 8 2.60 6.37 -3.46
C GLY A 8 3.23 6.63 -2.08
N ALA A 9 4.26 5.87 -1.72
CA ALA A 9 5.02 6.10 -0.49
C ALA A 9 5.66 7.49 -0.46
N LEU A 10 6.27 7.95 -1.56
CA LEU A 10 6.88 9.29 -1.62
C LEU A 10 5.86 10.42 -1.44
N ILE A 11 4.71 10.32 -2.11
CA ILE A 11 3.63 11.30 -1.96
C ILE A 11 3.16 11.32 -0.51
N LEU A 12 3.00 10.14 0.09
CA LEU A 12 2.54 10.02 1.46
C LEU A 12 3.50 10.66 2.46
N SER A 13 4.81 10.47 2.26
CA SER A 13 5.83 11.13 3.08
C SER A 13 5.80 12.65 2.94
N ARG A 14 5.60 13.19 1.73
CA ARG A 14 5.49 14.64 1.53
C ARG A 14 4.21 15.22 2.13
N VAL A 15 3.08 14.53 1.97
CA VAL A 15 1.82 14.92 2.60
C VAL A 15 1.93 14.84 4.12
N HIS A 16 2.68 13.87 4.66
CA HIS A 16 2.92 13.76 6.09
C HIS A 16 3.76 14.94 6.62
N GLU A 17 4.80 15.36 5.89
CA GLU A 17 5.61 16.54 6.22
C GLU A 17 4.79 17.85 6.19
N ASP A 18 3.97 18.06 5.16
CA ASP A 18 3.21 19.31 4.97
C ASP A 18 1.92 19.37 5.81
N PHE A 19 1.28 18.23 6.06
CA PHE A 19 -0.04 18.13 6.71
C PHE A 19 -0.04 17.07 7.82
N ASN A 20 0.74 17.30 8.87
CA ASN A 20 0.79 16.38 10.01
C ASN A 20 -0.53 16.33 10.82
N ASP A 21 -1.27 17.43 10.88
CA ASP A 21 -2.51 17.55 11.68
C ASP A 21 -3.77 17.01 10.96
N LYS A 22 -3.60 16.22 9.89
CA LYS A 22 -4.69 15.66 9.10
C LYS A 22 -4.64 14.14 9.13
N MET A 23 -5.81 13.52 9.30
CA MET A 23 -5.96 12.07 9.23
C MET A 23 -5.66 11.57 7.82
N LYS A 24 -4.71 10.64 7.71
CA LYS A 24 -4.26 10.02 6.46
C LYS A 24 -4.75 8.57 6.40
N CYS A 25 -5.68 8.31 5.49
CA CYS A 25 -6.21 6.98 5.22
C CYS A 25 -5.68 6.47 3.88
N THR A 26 -5.21 5.23 3.84
CA THR A 26 -4.79 4.57 2.59
C THR A 26 -5.58 3.30 2.34
N PHE A 27 -5.86 3.04 1.06
CA PHE A 27 -6.45 1.78 0.60
C PHE A 27 -5.36 1.01 -0.14
N SER A 28 -4.77 0.05 0.54
CA SER A 28 -3.62 -0.70 0.07
C SER A 28 -4.04 -2.09 -0.35
N VAL A 29 -3.85 -2.40 -1.62
CA VAL A 29 -4.10 -3.74 -2.17
C VAL A 29 -2.91 -4.64 -1.84
N VAL A 30 -3.18 -5.70 -1.08
CA VAL A 30 -2.20 -6.71 -0.69
C VAL A 30 -2.09 -7.74 -1.82
N PRO A 31 -0.86 -8.05 -2.28
CA PRO A 31 -0.68 -9.03 -3.35
C PRO A 31 -0.94 -10.45 -2.82
N SER A 32 -1.52 -11.31 -3.68
CA SER A 32 -1.66 -12.75 -3.44
C SER A 32 -0.95 -13.54 -4.55
N PRO A 33 -0.25 -14.64 -4.21
CA PRO A 33 0.44 -15.49 -5.18
C PRO A 33 -0.49 -16.21 -6.15
N LEU A 34 -1.79 -16.32 -5.85
CA LEU A 34 -2.76 -17.01 -6.70
C LEU A 34 -3.32 -16.11 -7.82
N VAL A 35 -3.23 -14.80 -7.67
CA VAL A 35 -3.85 -13.81 -8.58
C VAL A 35 -2.82 -12.98 -9.34
N SER A 36 -1.55 -12.96 -8.89
CA SER A 36 -0.51 -12.11 -9.48
C SER A 36 0.66 -12.88 -10.09
N ASP A 37 0.96 -12.59 -11.36
CA ASP A 37 2.08 -13.14 -12.12
C ASP A 37 3.44 -12.45 -11.84
N VAL A 38 3.47 -11.42 -10.98
CA VAL A 38 4.67 -10.59 -10.76
C VAL A 38 5.40 -10.98 -9.48
N VAL A 39 6.52 -11.70 -9.65
CA VAL A 39 7.36 -12.21 -8.54
C VAL A 39 7.96 -11.14 -7.61
N VAL A 40 7.97 -9.87 -8.02
CA VAL A 40 8.53 -8.75 -7.23
C VAL A 40 7.49 -8.00 -6.39
N GLU A 41 6.22 -8.39 -6.45
CA GLU A 41 5.18 -7.77 -5.62
C GLU A 41 5.36 -7.90 -4.11
N PRO A 42 5.80 -9.04 -3.54
CA PRO A 42 6.04 -9.11 -2.10
C PRO A 42 7.12 -8.13 -1.64
N TYR A 43 8.18 -7.92 -2.45
CA TYR A 43 9.21 -6.92 -2.16
C TYR A 43 8.65 -5.49 -2.17
N ASN A 44 7.86 -5.16 -3.19
CA ASN A 44 7.23 -3.86 -3.31
C ASN A 44 6.26 -3.58 -2.16
N ALA A 45 5.44 -4.57 -1.78
CA ALA A 45 4.50 -4.46 -0.67
C ALA A 45 5.21 -4.28 0.67
N CYS A 46 6.26 -5.06 0.93
CA CYS A 46 7.05 -4.95 2.16
C CYS A 46 7.75 -3.59 2.27
N LEU A 47 8.30 -3.07 1.15
CA LEU A 47 8.93 -1.76 1.13
C LEU A 47 7.93 -0.62 1.36
N SER A 48 6.76 -0.67 0.71
CA SER A 48 5.72 0.35 0.91
C SER A 48 5.12 0.31 2.31
N LEU A 49 5.04 -0.87 2.93
CA LEU A 49 4.53 -1.03 4.30
C LEU A 49 5.32 -0.19 5.31
N ASN A 50 6.64 -0.08 5.15
CA ASN A 50 7.46 0.76 6.02
C ASN A 50 7.02 2.24 5.96
N ALA A 51 6.85 2.78 4.75
CA ALA A 51 6.40 4.16 4.58
C ALA A 51 4.95 4.38 5.05
N LEU A 52 4.09 3.37 4.88
CA LEU A 52 2.70 3.42 5.35
C LEU A 52 2.64 3.46 6.88
N LEU A 53 3.39 2.61 7.57
CA LEU A 53 3.40 2.56 9.04
C LEU A 53 3.83 3.89 9.67
N ASP A 54 4.80 4.58 9.06
CA ASP A 54 5.31 5.83 9.60
C ASP A 54 4.41 7.04 9.25
N CYS A 55 3.75 6.99 8.09
CA CYS A 55 3.09 8.18 7.54
C CYS A 55 1.55 8.16 7.60
N THR A 56 0.89 7.02 7.85
CA THR A 56 -0.59 6.90 7.86
C THR A 56 -1.20 6.50 9.20
N ASP A 57 -2.41 7.01 9.43
CA ASP A 57 -3.19 6.74 10.64
C ASP A 57 -4.10 5.51 10.47
N LEU A 58 -4.56 5.27 9.24
CA LEU A 58 -5.43 4.14 8.93
C LEU A 58 -5.07 3.52 7.58
N ILE A 59 -4.94 2.19 7.59
CA ILE A 59 -4.62 1.39 6.40
C ILE A 59 -5.75 0.38 6.21
N PHE A 60 -6.46 0.50 5.10
CA PHE A 60 -7.38 -0.52 4.62
C PHE A 60 -6.60 -1.51 3.77
N ALA A 61 -6.31 -2.67 4.34
CA ALA A 61 -5.71 -3.78 3.62
C ALA A 61 -6.80 -4.51 2.82
N ILE A 62 -6.70 -4.43 1.49
CA ILE A 62 -7.61 -5.09 0.56
C ILE A 62 -6.89 -6.30 -0.03
N ASP A 63 -7.37 -7.50 0.27
CA ASP A 63 -6.78 -8.72 -0.26
C ASP A 63 -7.35 -9.04 -1.64
N ASN A 64 -6.47 -9.15 -2.64
CA ASN A 64 -6.86 -9.53 -3.99
C ASN A 64 -7.41 -10.96 -4.08
N GLU A 65 -6.94 -11.87 -3.22
CA GLU A 65 -7.44 -13.25 -3.20
C GLU A 65 -8.88 -13.30 -2.73
N ALA A 66 -9.18 -12.61 -1.62
CA ALA A 66 -10.54 -12.51 -1.11
C ALA A 66 -11.49 -11.82 -2.08
N LEU A 67 -11.02 -10.79 -2.80
CA LEU A 67 -11.82 -10.16 -3.86
C LEU A 67 -12.09 -11.12 -5.02
N TYR A 68 -11.13 -11.97 -5.38
CA TYR A 68 -11.28 -12.94 -6.45
C TYR A 68 -12.24 -14.07 -6.06
N ASP A 69 -12.21 -14.52 -4.81
CA ASP A 69 -13.10 -15.58 -4.28
C ASP A 69 -14.57 -15.13 -4.16
N ILE A 70 -14.82 -13.82 -4.01
CA ILE A 70 -16.17 -13.24 -3.95
C ILE A 70 -16.81 -13.08 -5.35
N CYS A 71 -15.99 -12.98 -6.41
CA CYS A 71 -16.43 -12.72 -7.79
C CYS A 71 -16.88 -13.99 -8.53
#